data_AF-A0A7W1PB77-F1
#
_entry.id   AF-A0A7W1PB77-F1
#
_cell.length_a   1.000
_cell.length_b   1.000
_cell.length_c   1.000
_cell.angle_alpha   90.00
_cell.angle_beta   90.00
_cell.angle_gamma   90.00
#
_symmetry.space_group_name_H-M   'P 1'
#
loop_
_entity.id
_entity.type
_entity.pdbx_description
1 polymer ?
#
loop_
_entity_poly.entity_id
_entity_poly.type
_entity_poly.pdbx_seq_one_letter_code
_entity_poly.pdbx_strand_id
1 'polypeptide(L)'
;MVVRVAVLTAALMQAAGSAGIERPVAAVDTGLRMEFVSIPPGAFVRGLDTGAYRGQPAHRVRISRAFELGKYEVTQAQSASECCVRRRD
;
A
#
# COMPACT_ATOMS: atom_id res chain seq x y z
N MET A 1 1.92 3.14 63.58
CA MET A 1 0.96 2.02 63.64
C MET A 1 -0.34 2.52 63.02
N VAL A 2 -0.97 1.97 61.99
CA VAL A 2 -0.78 0.85 61.06
C VAL A 2 -1.71 1.19 59.89
N VAL A 3 -1.21 1.55 58.70
CA VAL A 3 -1.97 1.36 57.45
C VAL A 3 -0.96 1.07 56.33
N ARG A 4 -0.35 -0.11 56.42
CA ARG A 4 0.13 -0.84 55.25
C ARG A 4 -0.96 -1.88 54.94
N VAL A 5 -1.20 -2.14 53.65
CA VAL A 5 -1.92 -3.26 53.03
C VAL A 5 -3.25 -2.88 52.34
N ALA A 6 -3.33 -3.32 51.07
CA ALA A 6 -4.43 -3.24 50.10
C ALA A 6 -4.67 -1.82 49.56
N VAL A 7 -4.24 -1.47 48.35
CA VAL A 7 -4.72 -2.07 47.09
C VAL A 7 -3.56 -2.24 46.10
N LEU A 8 -3.15 -3.50 45.90
CA LEU A 8 -2.53 -3.95 44.65
C LEU A 8 -3.64 -4.05 43.59
N THR A 9 -3.25 -3.83 42.33
CA THR A 9 -4.08 -3.84 41.09
C THR A 9 -4.82 -2.51 40.86
N ALA A 10 -4.77 -1.84 39.71
CA ALA A 10 -4.54 -2.31 38.36
C ALA A 10 -3.98 -1.19 37.46
N ALA A 11 -3.27 -1.63 36.42
CA ALA A 11 -3.06 -0.94 35.16
C ALA A 11 -2.14 0.30 35.15
N LEU A 12 -0.83 0.03 35.06
CA LEU A 12 0.02 0.82 34.16
C LEU A 12 -0.52 0.62 32.73
N MET A 13 -1.36 1.54 32.27
CA MET A 13 -1.78 1.59 30.87
C MET A 13 -0.71 2.34 30.07
N GLN A 14 0.42 1.69 29.79
CA GLN A 14 1.36 2.18 28.78
C GLN A 14 0.83 1.77 27.39
N ALA A 15 0.04 2.64 26.77
CA ALA A 15 -0.21 2.59 25.34
C ALA A 15 0.94 3.31 24.62
N ALA A 16 2.07 2.63 24.46
CA ALA A 16 3.05 3.01 23.45
C ALA A 16 2.43 2.68 22.08
N GLY A 17 1.70 3.65 21.52
CA GLY A 17 1.26 3.59 20.14
C GLY A 17 2.48 3.46 19.25
N SER A 18 2.61 2.32 18.57
CA SER A 18 3.57 2.12 17.49
C SER A 18 3.21 3.12 16.39
N ALA A 19 3.88 4.27 16.41
CA ALA A 19 4.00 5.12 15.24
C ALA A 19 4.73 4.29 14.19
N GLY A 20 3.96 3.66 13.31
CA GLY A 20 4.49 2.96 12.17
C GLY A 20 5.40 3.91 11.41
N ILE A 21 6.66 3.52 11.25
CA ILE A 21 7.61 4.21 10.40
C ILE A 21 7.08 4.08 8.98
N GLU A 22 6.30 5.06 8.50
CA GLU A 22 6.06 5.22 7.07
C GLU A 22 7.41 5.58 6.46
N ARG A 23 8.08 4.57 5.91
CA ARG A 23 9.27 4.79 5.09
C ARG A 23 8.80 5.62 3.89
N PRO A 24 9.32 6.85 3.70
CA PRO A 24 9.00 7.60 2.49
C PRO A 24 9.46 6.75 1.30
N VAL A 25 8.50 6.39 0.44
CA VAL A 25 8.80 5.79 -0.86
C VAL A 25 9.48 6.88 -1.64
N ALA A 26 10.81 6.81 -1.75
CA ALA A 26 11.57 7.75 -2.56
C ALA A 26 11.01 7.69 -3.98
N ALA A 27 10.59 8.84 -4.51
CA ALA A 27 10.21 8.96 -5.90
C ALA A 27 11.42 8.57 -6.75
N VAL A 28 11.29 7.47 -7.50
CA VAL A 28 12.36 7.03 -8.40
C VAL A 28 12.29 7.92 -9.63
N ASP A 29 13.27 8.81 -9.79
CA ASP A 29 13.47 9.53 -11.05
C ASP A 29 14.08 8.56 -12.07
N THR A 30 13.22 7.91 -12.83
CA THR A 30 13.62 6.96 -13.88
C THR A 30 14.00 7.65 -15.19
N GLY A 31 13.91 8.99 -15.27
CA GLY A 31 14.03 9.73 -16.53
C GLY A 31 12.93 9.42 -17.56
N LEU A 32 12.00 8.52 -17.22
CA LEU A 32 10.86 8.13 -18.03
C LEU A 32 9.71 9.09 -17.74
N ARG A 33 9.26 9.81 -18.76
CA ARG A 33 8.06 10.65 -18.67
C ARG A 33 6.84 9.73 -18.64
N MET A 34 6.35 9.43 -17.43
CA MET A 34 5.12 8.70 -17.19
C MET A 34 4.15 9.57 -16.38
N GLU A 35 2.90 9.61 -16.80
CA GLU A 35 1.83 10.29 -16.06
C GLU A 35 1.19 9.28 -15.09
N PHE A 36 1.12 9.64 -13.82
CA PHE A 36 0.48 8.83 -12.78
C PHE A 36 -0.74 9.54 -12.21
N VAL A 37 -1.72 8.73 -11.78
CA VAL A 37 -2.93 9.18 -11.09
C VAL A 37 -2.94 8.56 -9.70
N SER A 38 -3.23 9.37 -8.68
CA SER A 38 -3.37 8.90 -7.31
C SER A 38 -4.73 8.23 -7.09
N ILE A 39 -4.71 7.01 -6.56
CA ILE A 39 -5.90 6.25 -6.18
C ILE A 39 -6.00 6.26 -4.64
N PRO A 40 -7.10 6.81 -4.07
CA PRO A 40 -7.26 6.89 -2.63
C PRO A 40 -7.50 5.50 -2.02
N PRO A 41 -7.21 5.33 -0.71
CA PRO A 41 -7.56 4.11 0.00
C PRO A 41 -9.08 3.90 -0.02
N GLY A 42 -9.49 2.64 -0.11
CA GLY A 42 -10.90 2.30 -0.28
C GLY A 42 -11.16 0.80 -0.31
N ALA A 43 -12.43 0.45 -0.48
CA ALA A 43 -12.84 -0.94 -0.65
C ALA A 43 -13.80 -1.07 -1.84
N PHE A 44 -13.63 -2.13 -2.61
CA PHE A 44 -14.47 -2.44 -3.76
C PHE A 44 -14.71 -3.95 -3.83
N VAL A 45 -15.71 -4.36 -4.60
CA VAL A 45 -15.98 -5.77 -4.86
C VAL A 45 -15.25 -6.16 -6.14
N ARG A 46 -14.34 -7.13 -6.05
CA ARG A 46 -13.63 -7.69 -7.20
C ARG A 46 -14.26 -9.01 -7.59
N GLY A 47 -14.42 -9.22 -8.89
CA GLY A 47 -15.00 -10.44 -9.44
C GLY A 47 -16.49 -10.30 -9.76
N LEU A 48 -17.07 -11.41 -10.19
CA LEU A 48 -18.50 -11.57 -10.46
C LEU A 48 -18.94 -12.83 -9.73
N ASP A 49 -20.22 -12.95 -9.37
CA ASP A 49 -20.74 -14.17 -8.75
C ASP A 49 -21.14 -15.24 -9.76
N THR A 50 -21.34 -14.84 -11.02
CA THR A 50 -21.82 -15.72 -12.10
C THR A 50 -21.01 -15.53 -13.39
N GLY A 51 -21.05 -16.51 -14.28
CA GLY A 51 -20.34 -16.52 -15.58
C GLY A 51 -19.26 -17.60 -15.71
N ALA A 52 -18.50 -17.60 -16.81
CA ALA A 52 -17.35 -18.50 -17.02
C ALA A 52 -15.99 -17.84 -16.65
N TYR A 53 -16.04 -16.69 -15.98
CA TYR A 53 -14.86 -15.90 -15.67
C TYR A 53 -14.09 -16.49 -14.48
N ARG A 54 -12.76 -16.61 -14.60
CA ARG A 54 -11.90 -17.17 -13.55
C ARG A 54 -11.78 -16.32 -12.27
N GLY A 55 -12.35 -15.12 -12.24
CA GLY A 55 -12.33 -14.24 -11.07
C GLY A 55 -13.59 -14.31 -10.20
N GLN A 56 -14.26 -15.44 -10.18
CA GLN A 56 -15.31 -15.77 -9.20
C GLN A 56 -14.71 -16.34 -7.91
N PRO A 57 -15.41 -16.24 -6.77
CA PRO A 57 -16.65 -15.45 -6.55
C PRO A 57 -16.35 -13.96 -6.34
N ALA A 58 -17.40 -13.12 -6.33
CA ALA A 58 -17.25 -11.72 -5.98
C ALA A 58 -16.83 -11.59 -4.51
N HIS A 59 -15.74 -10.88 -4.25
CA HIS A 59 -15.22 -10.69 -2.89
C HIS A 59 -14.78 -9.24 -2.66
N ARG A 60 -14.95 -8.79 -1.41
CA ARG A 60 -14.58 -7.44 -1.02
C ARG A 60 -13.06 -7.34 -0.83
N VAL A 61 -12.42 -6.47 -1.59
CA VAL A 61 -11.00 -6.12 -1.47
C VAL A 61 -10.90 -4.77 -0.78
N ARG A 62 -10.00 -4.63 0.20
CA ARG A 62 -9.71 -3.36 0.88
C ARG A 62 -8.26 -2.98 0.64
N ILE A 63 -8.05 -1.80 0.07
CA ILE A 63 -6.74 -1.19 -0.10
C ILE A 63 -6.58 -0.14 0.99
N SER A 64 -5.64 -0.36 1.90
CA SER A 64 -5.47 0.44 3.12
C SER A 64 -4.66 1.72 2.93
N ARG A 65 -3.91 1.84 1.82
CA ARG A 65 -3.03 2.98 1.54
C ARG A 65 -3.29 3.51 0.15
N ALA A 66 -3.14 4.82 -0.03
CA ALA A 66 -3.15 5.41 -1.36
C ALA A 66 -1.97 4.84 -2.18
N PHE A 67 -2.16 4.71 -3.48
CA PHE A 67 -1.10 4.34 -4.41
C PHE A 67 -1.30 5.04 -5.74
N GLU A 68 -0.24 5.10 -6.54
CA GLU A 68 -0.26 5.73 -7.85
C GLU A 68 -0.38 4.66 -8.94
N LEU A 69 -1.16 4.96 -9.98
CA LEU A 69 -1.35 4.09 -11.13
C LEU A 69 -1.05 4.87 -12.42
N GLY A 70 -0.32 4.24 -13.34
CA GLY A 70 0.01 4.85 -14.63
C GLY A 70 -1.27 5.16 -15.41
N LYS A 71 -1.45 6.42 -15.80
CA LYS A 71 -2.63 6.88 -16.54
C LYS A 71 -2.82 6.12 -17.86
N TYR A 72 -1.70 5.72 -18.46
CA TYR A 72 -1.64 4.99 -19.71
C TYR A 72 -0.80 3.72 -19.53
N GLU A 73 -1.03 2.74 -20.41
CA GLU A 73 -0.16 1.58 -20.53
C GLU A 73 1.25 2.00 -20.97
N VAL A 74 2.22 1.18 -20.59
CA VAL A 74 3.62 1.43 -20.95
C VAL A 74 3.79 1.30 -22.46
N THR A 75 4.38 2.32 -23.08
CA THR A 75 4.66 2.34 -24.52
C THR A 75 5.92 1.54 -24.86
N GLN A 76 6.01 1.06 -26.11
CA GLN A 76 7.21 0.37 -26.59
C GLN A 76 8.47 1.24 -26.53
N ALA A 77 8.33 2.55 -26.78
CA ALA A 77 9.45 3.48 -26.67
C ALA A 77 10.01 3.56 -25.24
N GLN A 78 9.12 3.59 -24.23
CA GLN A 78 9.52 3.59 -22.82
C GLN A 78 10.21 2.28 -22.42
N SER A 79 9.67 1.13 -22.81
CA SER A 79 10.29 -0.18 -22.56
C SER A 79 11.66 -0.32 -23.23
N ALA A 80 11.77 0.07 -24.50
CA ALA A 80 13.02 0.03 -25.25
C ALA A 80 14.08 0.96 -24.66
N SER A 81 13.69 2.14 -24.17
CA SER A 81 14.63 3.06 -23.52
C SER A 81 15.27 2.43 -22.27
N GLU A 82 14.51 1.66 -21.48
CA GLU A 82 15.04 0.98 -20.31
C GLU A 82 15.95 -0.21 -20.68
N CYS A 83 15.61 -0.97 -21.73
CA CYS A 83 16.47 -2.04 -22.26
C CYS A 83 17.81 -1.50 -22.77
N CYS A 84 17.80 -0.36 -23.45
CA CYS A 84 19.00 0.24 -24.05
C CYS A 84 19.85 1.04 -23.05
N VAL A 85 19.29 1.51 -21.92
CA VAL A 85 20.07 2.11 -20.82
C VAL A 85 20.94 1.07 -20.10
N ARG A 86 20.46 -0.18 -19.95
CA ARG A 86 21.19 -1.26 -19.25
C ARG A 86 22.29 -1.95 -20.09
N ARG A 87 22.53 -1.51 -21.32
CA ARG A 87 23.57 -2.03 -22.25
C ARG A 87 24.74 -1.05 -22.44
N ARG A 88 24.88 -0.06 -21.56
CA ARG A 88 26.00 0.90 -21.53
C ARG A 88 27.07 0.61 -20.46
N ASP A 89 26.99 -0.55 -19.80
CA ASP A 89 27.99 -1.05 -18.87
C ASP A 89 28.71 -2.28 -19.44
#